data_AF-A0A522SDW2-F1
#
_entry.id   AF-A0A522SDW2-F1
#
_cell.length_a   1.000
_cell.length_b   1.000
_cell.length_c   1.000
_cell.angle_alpha   90.00
_cell.angle_beta   90.00
_cell.angle_gamma   90.00
#
_symmetry.space_group_name_H-M   'P 1'
#
loop_
_entity.id
_entity.type
_entity.pdbx_description
1 polymer ?
#
loop_
_entity_poly.entity_id
_entity_poly.type
_entity_poly.pdbx_seq_one_letter_code
_entity_poly.pdbx_strand_id
1 'polypeptide(L)' 'MISKDDFRTAVFKSIKQIKSLNTVNISDDENFTVVGLDSLDAMDLVIQVETITGLDFGELDPAKANTINSFYQKACELK' A
#
# COMPACT_ATOMS: atom_id res chain seq x y z
N MET A 1 -8.74 4.54 -13.73
CA MET A 1 -8.45 5.06 -12.38
C MET A 1 -9.12 4.14 -11.37
N ILE A 2 -8.36 3.53 -10.46
CA ILE A 2 -8.87 2.62 -9.43
C ILE A 2 -9.63 3.42 -8.35
N SER A 3 -10.70 2.85 -7.78
CA SER A 3 -11.39 3.49 -6.65
C SER A 3 -10.53 3.43 -5.39
N LYS A 4 -10.77 4.36 -4.45
CA LYS A 4 -10.07 4.37 -3.16
C LYS A 4 -10.33 3.08 -2.37
N ASP A 5 -11.54 2.55 -2.42
CA ASP A 5 -11.93 1.35 -1.69
C ASP A 5 -11.27 0.08 -2.27
N ASP A 6 -11.18 -0.02 -3.60
CA ASP A 6 -10.47 -1.12 -4.27
C ASP A 6 -8.96 -1.04 -3.98
N PHE A 7 -8.39 0.17 -4.02
CA PHE A 7 -6.99 0.40 -3.68
C PHE A 7 -6.70 0.04 -2.22
N ARG A 8 -7.54 0.49 -1.29
CA ARG A 8 -7.45 0.14 0.13
C ARG A 8 -7.54 -1.38 0.33
N THR A 9 -8.42 -2.05 -0.40
CA THR A 9 -8.56 -3.50 -0.37
C THR A 9 -7.29 -4.19 -0.85
N ALA A 10 -6.64 -3.68 -1.90
CA ALA A 10 -5.36 -4.19 -2.39
C ALA A 10 -4.26 -4.02 -1.33
N VAL A 11 -4.11 -2.83 -0.75
CA VAL A 11 -3.15 -2.56 0.34
C VAL A 11 -3.36 -3.51 1.52
N PHE A 12 -4.61 -3.72 1.94
CA PHE A 12 -4.93 -4.64 3.03
C PHE A 12 -4.58 -6.09 2.71
N LYS A 13 -4.84 -6.55 1.49
CA LYS A 13 -4.44 -7.89 1.05
C LYS A 13 -2.92 -8.04 1.09
N SER A 14 -2.19 -7.05 0.59
CA SER A 14 -0.73 -7.08 0.57
C SER A 14 -0.13 -7.11 1.98
N ILE A 15 -0.61 -6.24 2.89
CA ILE A 15 -0.15 -6.21 4.29
C ILE A 15 -0.37 -7.57 4.97
N LYS A 16 -1.54 -8.20 4.74
CA LYS A 16 -1.84 -9.53 5.29
C LYS A 16 -0.85 -10.58 4.80
N GLN A 17 -0.49 -10.54 3.51
CA GLN A 17 0.44 -11.49 2.93
C GLN A 17 1.86 -11.29 3.46
N ILE A 18 2.36 -10.05 3.46
CA ILE A 18 3.72 -9.73 3.90
C ILE A 18 3.92 -10.07 5.38
N LYS A 19 2.97 -9.68 6.23
CA LYS A 19 3.07 -9.88 7.68
C LYS A 19 2.42 -11.15 8.18
N SER A 20 1.89 -11.98 7.29
CA SER A 20 1.15 -13.21 7.64
C SER A 20 0.05 -12.94 8.69
N LEU A 21 -0.67 -11.81 8.52
CA LEU A 21 -1.72 -11.37 9.45
C LEU A 21 -3.11 -11.82 8.99
N ASN A 22 -3.95 -12.24 9.94
CA ASN A 22 -5.35 -12.55 9.66
C ASN A 22 -6.19 -11.28 9.45
N THR A 23 -5.87 -10.23 10.21
CA THR A 23 -6.58 -8.95 10.23
C THR A 23 -5.59 -7.80 10.17
N VAL A 24 -5.92 -6.78 9.40
CA VAL A 24 -5.19 -5.51 9.32
C VAL A 24 -6.10 -4.45 9.90
N ASN A 25 -5.65 -3.80 10.96
CA ASN A 25 -6.39 -2.72 11.62
C ASN A 25 -5.53 -1.45 11.58
N ILE A 26 -5.77 -0.65 10.56
CA ILE A 26 -5.10 0.63 10.33
C ILE A 26 -6.07 1.56 9.59
N SER A 27 -6.11 2.82 9.99
CA SER A 27 -6.85 3.89 9.32
C SER A 27 -6.10 4.39 8.08
N ASP A 28 -6.76 5.20 7.24
CA ASP A 28 -6.14 5.64 5.98
C ASP A 28 -4.97 6.63 6.17
N ASP A 29 -4.93 7.30 7.33
CA ASP A 29 -3.94 8.32 7.68
C ASP A 29 -2.83 7.77 8.60
N GLU A 30 -2.99 6.55 9.10
CA GLU A 30 -1.98 5.92 9.94
C GLU A 30 -0.80 5.39 9.11
N ASN A 31 0.38 5.47 9.72
CA ASN A 31 1.60 5.00 9.11
C ASN A 31 1.65 3.47 9.10
N PHE A 32 2.10 2.89 7.99
CA PHE A 32 2.28 1.44 7.84
C PHE A 32 3.19 0.78 8.90
N THR A 33 4.05 1.54 9.57
CA THR A 33 4.82 1.06 10.73
C THR A 33 3.92 0.61 11.90
N VAL A 34 2.68 1.10 12.01
CA VAL A 34 1.70 0.67 13.03
C VAL A 34 1.36 -0.81 12.89
N VAL A 35 1.36 -1.33 11.66
CA VAL A 35 1.17 -2.76 11.38
C VAL A 35 2.49 -3.52 11.24
N GLY A 36 3.58 -2.89 11.66
CA GLY A 36 4.92 -3.49 11.72
C GLY A 36 5.65 -3.54 10.38
N LEU A 37 5.22 -2.82 9.34
CA LEU A 37 5.98 -2.73 8.08
C LEU A 37 7.26 -1.92 8.30
N ASP A 38 8.39 -2.54 7.97
CA ASP A 38 9.70 -1.90 7.87
C ASP A 38 9.98 -1.42 6.43
N SER A 39 11.18 -0.89 6.18
CA SER A 39 11.55 -0.36 4.87
C SER A 39 11.58 -1.41 3.75
N LEU A 40 11.91 -2.67 4.06
CA LEU A 40 11.91 -3.75 3.07
C LEU A 40 10.47 -4.20 2.80
N ASP A 41 9.67 -4.35 3.86
CA ASP A 41 8.26 -4.68 3.69
C ASP A 41 7.50 -3.61 2.92
N ALA A 42 7.88 -2.33 3.07
CA ALA A 42 7.26 -1.24 2.35
C ALA A 42 7.55 -1.31 0.84
N MET A 43 8.71 -1.83 0.43
CA MET A 43 9.00 -2.12 -0.99
C MET A 43 8.16 -3.30 -1.49
N ASP A 44 8.08 -4.38 -0.72
CA ASP A 44 7.24 -5.53 -1.06
C ASP A 44 5.76 -5.14 -1.14
N LEU A 45 5.31 -4.21 -0.30
CA LEU A 45 3.95 -3.67 -0.33
C LEU A 45 3.66 -3.01 -1.68
N VAL A 46 4.58 -2.19 -2.19
CA VAL A 46 4.41 -1.52 -3.48
C VAL A 46 4.25 -2.55 -4.59
N ILE A 47 5.18 -3.50 -4.69
CA ILE A 47 5.19 -4.55 -5.72
C ILE A 47 3.90 -5.40 -5.67
N GLN A 48 3.43 -5.75 -4.47
CA GLN A 48 2.20 -6.52 -4.34
C GLN A 48 0.97 -5.71 -4.74
N VAL A 49 0.91 -4.43 -4.38
CA VAL A 49 -0.19 -3.56 -4.79
C VAL A 49 -0.20 -3.36 -6.30
N GLU A 50 0.96 -3.17 -6.95
CA GLU A 50 1.07 -3.17 -8.42
C GLU A 50 0.50 -4.44 -9.02
N THR A 51 0.91 -5.59 -8.49
CA THR A 51 0.47 -6.90 -8.98
C THR A 51 -1.06 -7.08 -8.86
N ILE A 52 -1.66 -6.61 -7.76
CA ILE A 52 -3.10 -6.74 -7.51
C ILE A 52 -3.92 -5.75 -8.35
N THR A 53 -3.42 -4.52 -8.50
CA THR A 53 -4.18 -3.41 -9.10
C THR A 53 -3.90 -3.21 -10.58
N GLY A 54 -2.80 -3.76 -11.10
CA GLY A 54 -2.29 -3.51 -12.45
C GLY A 54 -1.68 -2.12 -12.63
N LEU A 55 -1.44 -1.39 -11.54
CA LEU A 55 -0.74 -0.11 -11.57
C LEU A 55 0.77 -0.30 -11.67
N ASP A 56 1.46 0.69 -12.20
CA ASP A 56 2.93 0.76 -12.26
C ASP A 56 3.37 2.04 -11.53
N PHE A 57 3.95 1.88 -10.35
CA PHE A 57 4.46 2.98 -9.52
C PHE A 57 5.91 3.33 -9.82
N GLY A 58 6.62 2.53 -10.62
CA GLY A 58 8.02 2.74 -10.97
C GLY A 58 8.92 2.93 -9.74
N GLU A 59 9.65 4.05 -9.69
CA GLU A 59 10.57 4.39 -8.60
C GLU A 59 9.88 5.04 -7.39
N LEU A 60 8.70 4.55 -7.01
CA LEU A 60 8.00 5.07 -5.84
C LEU A 60 8.81 4.80 -4.57
N ASP A 61 9.10 5.87 -3.84
CA ASP A 61 9.73 5.83 -2.52
C ASP A 61 8.64 5.57 -1.45
N PRO A 62 8.59 4.37 -0.84
CA PRO A 62 7.55 4.03 0.13
C PRO A 62 7.60 4.91 1.38
N ALA A 63 8.76 5.52 1.70
CA ALA A 63 8.88 6.43 2.83
C ALA A 63 8.04 7.71 2.65
N LYS A 64 7.77 8.09 1.39
CA LYS A 64 6.93 9.26 1.03
C LYS A 64 5.45 8.90 0.86
N ALA A 65 5.13 7.62 0.79
CA ALA A 65 3.79 7.08 0.56
C ALA A 65 3.45 6.03 1.63
N ASN A 66 3.63 6.41 2.90
CA ASN A 66 3.62 5.50 4.04
C ASN A 66 2.27 5.38 4.76
N THR A 67 1.21 5.92 4.15
CA THR A 67 -0.20 5.80 4.58
C THR A 67 -1.05 5.40 3.37
N ILE A 68 -2.26 4.88 3.61
CA ILE A 68 -3.16 4.50 2.50
C ILE A 68 -3.54 5.74 1.68
N ASN A 69 -3.79 6.88 2.32
CA ASN A 69 -4.10 8.13 1.65
C ASN A 69 -2.95 8.64 0.77
N SER A 70 -1.72 8.69 1.31
CA SER A 70 -0.56 9.15 0.55
C SER A 70 -0.20 8.20 -0.58
N PHE A 71 -0.38 6.90 -0.38
CA PHE A 71 -0.15 5.91 -1.43
C PHE A 71 -1.24 5.93 -2.51
N TYR A 72 -2.51 6.10 -2.13
CA TYR A 72 -3.59 6.29 -3.10
C TYR A 72 -3.43 7.58 -3.91
N GLN A 73 -2.92 8.65 -3.30
CA GLN A 73 -2.59 9.87 -4.03
C GLN A 73 -1.56 9.60 -5.13
N LYS A 74 -0.53 8.78 -4.86
CA LYS A 74 0.43 8.36 -5.88
C LYS A 74 -0.25 7.57 -7.00
N ALA A 75 -1.20 6.69 -6.66
CA ALA A 75 -1.99 5.97 -7.66
C ALA A 75 -2.83 6.90 -8.56
N CYS A 76 -3.33 8.01 -8.00
CA CYS A 76 -4.06 9.03 -8.76
C CYS A 76 -3.17 9.88 -9.67
N GLU A 77 -1.88 9.99 -9.35
CA GLU A 77 -0.88 10.71 -10.14
C GLU A 77 -0.42 9.91 -11.38
N LEU A 78 -0.66 8.59 -11.40
CA LEU A 78 -0.41 7.73 -12.56
C LEU A 78 -1.42 8.05 -13.66
N LYS A 79 -0.92 8.44 -14.83
CA LYS A 79 -1.72 8.85 -16.00
C LYS A 79 -2.12 7.67 -16.86
#